data_AF-A0A1Y1NI28-F1
#
_entry.id   AF-A0A1Y1NI28-F1
#
_cell.length_a   1.000
_cell.length_b   1.000
_cell.length_c   1.000
_cell.angle_alpha   90.00
_cell.angle_beta   90.00
_cell.angle_gamma   90.00
#
_symmetry.space_group_name_H-M   'P 1'
#
loop_
_entity.id
_entity.type
_entity.pdbx_description
1 polymer ?
#
loop_
_entity_poly.entity_id
_entity_poly.type
_entity_poly.pdbx_seq_one_letter_code
_entity_poly.pdbx_strand_id
1 'polypeptide(L)'
;RIVLRAHQDDLFVIANAFIRAGPDTRSRTLNWFAYIVNMNHKRRAMQVDPREVASDGFMLNVTTIMDRFCEPFMDNDFSKVDKIDVRYFRRQPRVDIKDETKLNADQATADEYYSKKVEGDSNFISEAFFLTLAAHHYGSEALNSQLKNLDREIKYLDKHIKAMEAERPKLANSPHQLRLFEETLKRHIN
;
A
#
# COMPACT_ATOMS: atom_id res chain seq x y z
N ARG A 1 -5.71 -19.23 -4.04
CA ARG A 1 -6.50 -18.16 -4.71
C ARG A 1 -8.00 -18.22 -4.39
N ILE A 2 -8.64 -19.39 -4.33
CA ILE A 2 -10.08 -19.52 -3.99
C ILE A 2 -10.40 -18.99 -2.57
N VAL A 3 -9.62 -19.41 -1.56
CA VAL A 3 -9.83 -19.00 -0.16
C VAL A 3 -9.71 -17.50 0.05
N LEU A 4 -8.67 -16.86 -0.50
CA LEU A 4 -8.49 -15.40 -0.39
C LEU A 4 -9.66 -14.62 -0.99
N ARG A 5 -10.13 -15.04 -2.17
CA ARG A 5 -11.27 -14.39 -2.82
C ARG A 5 -12.54 -14.52 -1.98
N ALA A 6 -12.81 -15.72 -1.45
CA ALA A 6 -13.95 -15.93 -0.56
C ALA A 6 -13.89 -15.00 0.67
N HIS A 7 -12.73 -14.86 1.31
CA HIS A 7 -12.57 -13.91 2.41
C HIS A 7 -12.78 -12.45 1.98
N GLN A 8 -12.27 -12.05 0.82
CA GLN A 8 -12.48 -10.70 0.29
C GLN A 8 -13.95 -10.45 -0.09
N ASP A 9 -14.68 -11.50 -0.49
CA ASP A 9 -16.12 -11.47 -0.70
C ASP A 9 -16.87 -11.22 0.60
N ASP A 10 -16.57 -12.00 1.65
CA ASP A 10 -17.18 -11.81 2.97
C ASP A 10 -16.88 -10.42 3.54
N LEU A 11 -15.62 -9.97 3.45
CA LEU A 11 -15.21 -8.64 3.91
C LEU A 11 -15.93 -7.52 3.16
N PHE A 12 -16.11 -7.66 1.84
CA PHE A 12 -16.86 -6.68 1.08
C PHE A 12 -18.34 -6.69 1.45
N VAL A 13 -18.96 -7.85 1.65
CA VAL A 13 -20.36 -7.95 2.10
C VAL A 13 -20.55 -7.19 3.41
N ILE A 14 -19.65 -7.38 4.38
CA ILE A 14 -19.66 -6.67 5.67
C ILE A 14 -19.47 -5.16 5.47
N ALA A 15 -18.44 -4.75 4.74
CA ALA A 15 -18.16 -3.32 4.50
C ALA A 15 -19.33 -2.63 3.77
N ASN A 16 -19.89 -3.28 2.75
CA ASN A 16 -21.01 -2.77 1.98
C ASN A 16 -22.29 -2.68 2.83
N ALA A 17 -22.51 -3.58 3.79
CA ALA A 17 -23.60 -3.46 4.74
C ALA A 17 -23.46 -2.18 5.58
N PHE A 18 -22.26 -1.85 6.07
CA PHE A 18 -22.02 -0.59 6.80
C PHE A 18 -22.23 0.65 5.92
N ILE A 19 -21.74 0.63 4.67
CA ILE A 19 -21.96 1.73 3.70
C ILE A 19 -23.44 1.95 3.40
N ARG A 20 -24.26 0.88 3.38
CA ARG A 20 -25.69 0.94 3.05
C ARG A 20 -26.61 1.17 4.25
N ALA A 21 -26.12 1.00 5.47
CA ALA A 21 -26.93 1.14 6.68
C ALA A 21 -27.49 2.56 6.88
N GLY A 22 -26.80 3.59 6.38
CA GLY A 22 -27.26 4.97 6.47
C GLY A 22 -26.11 5.99 6.33
N PRO A 23 -26.42 7.29 6.27
CA PRO A 23 -25.42 8.33 6.04
C PRO A 23 -24.36 8.42 7.16
N ASP A 24 -24.74 8.27 8.43
CA ASP A 24 -23.79 8.31 9.56
C ASP A 24 -22.83 7.11 9.53
N THR A 25 -23.35 5.88 9.46
CA THR A 25 -22.54 4.66 9.38
C THR A 25 -21.60 4.66 8.17
N ARG A 26 -22.09 5.11 7.02
CA ARG A 26 -21.27 5.30 5.82
C ARG A 26 -20.13 6.28 6.06
N SER A 27 -20.42 7.45 6.66
CA SER A 27 -19.40 8.45 6.96
C SER A 27 -18.32 7.91 7.90
N ARG A 28 -18.72 7.18 8.96
CA ARG A 28 -17.79 6.52 9.90
C ARG A 28 -16.93 5.45 9.23
N THR A 29 -17.53 4.68 8.33
CA THR A 29 -16.81 3.65 7.56
C THR A 29 -15.76 4.28 6.65
N LEU A 30 -16.11 5.37 5.95
CA LEU A 30 -15.16 6.14 5.14
C LEU A 30 -14.06 6.77 6.00
N ASN A 31 -14.38 7.28 7.19
CA ASN A 31 -13.37 7.80 8.13
C ASN A 31 -12.41 6.69 8.59
N TRP A 32 -12.89 5.46 8.77
CA TRP A 32 -12.02 4.33 9.11
C TRP A 32 -11.07 3.96 7.98
N PHE A 33 -11.55 3.91 6.73
CA PHE A 33 -10.68 3.73 5.57
C PHE A 33 -9.66 4.86 5.42
N ALA A 34 -10.08 6.10 5.65
CA ALA A 34 -9.20 7.26 5.64
C ALA A 34 -8.10 7.17 6.71
N TYR A 35 -8.49 6.80 7.94
CA TYR A 35 -7.54 6.58 9.03
C TYR A 35 -6.50 5.53 8.65
N ILE A 36 -6.91 4.42 8.04
CA ILE A 36 -5.98 3.38 7.58
C ILE A 36 -4.95 3.95 6.61
N VAL A 37 -5.39 4.64 5.54
CA VAL A 37 -4.45 5.14 4.53
C VAL A 37 -3.55 6.24 5.10
N ASN A 38 -4.10 7.18 5.86
CA ASN A 38 -3.34 8.31 6.42
C ASN A 38 -2.28 7.86 7.45
N MET A 39 -2.56 6.81 8.22
CA MET A 39 -1.58 6.26 9.17
C MET A 39 -0.48 5.41 8.50
N ASN A 40 -0.56 5.20 7.19
CA ASN A 40 0.31 4.25 6.48
C ASN A 40 1.19 4.88 5.39
N HIS A 41 1.34 6.21 5.39
CA HIS A 41 2.23 6.90 4.42
C HIS A 41 3.67 6.35 4.46
N LYS A 42 4.16 5.98 5.66
CA LYS A 42 5.50 5.38 5.85
C LYS A 42 5.73 4.05 5.13
N ARG A 43 4.69 3.38 4.61
CA ARG A 43 4.84 2.18 3.75
C ARG A 43 5.58 2.49 2.45
N ARG A 44 5.74 3.78 2.10
CA ARG A 44 6.49 4.26 0.92
C ARG A 44 7.90 4.75 1.24
N ALA A 45 8.33 4.68 2.49
CA ALA A 45 9.69 5.04 2.86
C ALA A 45 10.72 4.11 2.19
N MET A 46 11.95 4.61 1.97
CA MET A 46 13.05 3.79 1.45
C MET A 46 13.37 2.60 2.37
N GLN A 47 13.29 2.81 3.68
CA GLN A 47 13.40 1.80 4.71
C GLN A 47 12.15 1.87 5.59
N VAL A 48 11.28 0.87 5.44
CA VAL A 48 10.02 0.79 6.19
C VAL A 48 10.27 0.03 7.49
N ASP A 49 9.86 0.57 8.63
CA ASP A 49 9.76 -0.20 9.89
C ASP A 49 8.42 -0.96 9.91
N PRO A 50 8.40 -2.30 9.83
CA PRO A 50 7.15 -3.07 9.83
C PRO A 50 6.32 -2.94 11.10
N ARG A 51 6.88 -2.42 12.20
CA ARG A 51 6.18 -2.20 13.47
C ARG A 51 5.39 -0.89 13.48
N GLU A 52 5.70 0.03 12.57
CA GLU A 52 5.07 1.34 12.49
C GLU A 52 4.00 1.41 11.38
N VAL A 53 3.81 0.34 10.62
CA VAL A 53 2.87 0.28 9.50
C VAL A 53 1.99 -0.96 9.58
N ALA A 54 0.82 -0.88 8.96
CA ALA A 54 -0.05 -2.04 8.79
C ALA A 54 0.62 -3.09 7.89
N SER A 55 0.20 -4.35 8.04
CA SER A 55 0.72 -5.46 7.23
C SER A 55 0.27 -5.39 5.78
N ASP A 56 1.02 -6.04 4.90
CA ASP A 56 0.73 -6.07 3.46
C ASP A 56 -0.61 -6.75 3.15
N GLY A 57 -0.90 -7.86 3.84
CA GLY A 57 -2.16 -8.58 3.67
C GLY A 57 -3.37 -7.74 4.09
N PHE A 58 -3.24 -6.94 5.15
CA PHE A 58 -4.31 -6.02 5.56
C PHE A 58 -4.53 -4.93 4.51
N MET A 59 -3.46 -4.25 4.09
CA MET A 59 -3.56 -3.17 3.11
C MET A 59 -4.06 -3.66 1.77
N LEU A 60 -3.62 -4.84 1.29
CA LEU A 60 -4.10 -5.43 0.04
C LEU A 60 -5.61 -5.75 0.08
N ASN A 61 -6.10 -6.25 1.21
CA ASN A 61 -7.53 -6.49 1.38
C ASN A 61 -8.32 -5.18 1.42
N VAL A 62 -7.80 -4.15 2.09
CA VAL A 62 -8.41 -2.80 2.07
C VAL A 62 -8.47 -2.27 0.63
N THR A 63 -7.38 -2.34 -0.12
CA THR A 63 -7.37 -1.92 -1.54
C THR A 63 -8.38 -2.69 -2.36
N THR A 64 -8.48 -4.01 -2.19
CA THR A 64 -9.44 -4.86 -2.93
C THR A 64 -10.89 -4.49 -2.61
N ILE A 65 -11.22 -4.23 -1.34
CA ILE A 65 -12.58 -3.82 -0.95
C ILE A 65 -12.91 -2.44 -1.52
N MET A 66 -11.95 -1.52 -1.49
CA MET A 66 -12.07 -0.18 -2.04
C MET A 66 -12.25 -0.19 -3.57
N ASP A 67 -11.54 -1.06 -4.29
CA ASP A 67 -11.73 -1.31 -5.73
C ASP A 67 -13.19 -1.71 -6.04
N ARG A 68 -13.75 -2.62 -5.23
CA ARG A 68 -15.15 -3.06 -5.41
C ARG A 68 -16.18 -1.98 -5.17
N PHE A 69 -15.88 -1.00 -4.30
CA PHE A 69 -16.74 0.18 -4.17
C PHE A 69 -16.68 1.09 -5.39
N CYS A 70 -15.60 1.04 -6.18
CA CYS A 70 -15.44 1.79 -7.42
C CYS A 70 -16.10 1.14 -8.63
N GLU A 71 -16.20 -0.20 -8.68
CA GLU A 71 -16.76 -0.95 -9.81
C GLU A 71 -18.07 -0.36 -10.39
N PRO A 72 -19.07 0.06 -9.59
CA PRO A 72 -20.35 0.53 -10.13
C PRO A 72 -20.30 1.87 -10.89
N PHE A 73 -19.18 2.60 -10.83
CA PHE A 73 -18.97 3.89 -11.49
C PHE A 73 -17.71 3.97 -12.36
N MET A 74 -16.99 2.85 -12.49
CA MET A 74 -15.82 2.68 -13.36
C MET A 74 -16.12 1.66 -14.46
N ASP A 75 -17.35 1.64 -14.95
CA ASP A 75 -17.80 0.79 -16.05
C ASP A 75 -17.09 1.15 -17.36
N ASN A 76 -17.02 0.20 -18.30
CA ASN A 76 -16.35 0.39 -19.59
C ASN A 76 -16.94 1.53 -20.43
N ASP A 77 -18.20 1.88 -20.19
CA ASP A 77 -18.88 2.98 -20.86
C ASP A 77 -18.64 4.34 -20.18
N PHE A 78 -17.87 4.35 -19.07
CA PHE A 78 -17.55 5.51 -18.24
C PHE A 78 -18.76 6.37 -17.85
N SER A 79 -19.93 5.73 -17.70
CA SER A 79 -21.24 6.40 -17.62
C SER A 79 -21.44 7.25 -16.37
N LYS A 80 -20.55 7.12 -15.37
CA LYS A 80 -20.63 7.81 -14.08
C LYS A 80 -19.30 8.41 -13.63
N VAL A 81 -18.26 8.38 -14.47
CA VAL A 81 -16.94 8.93 -14.11
C VAL A 81 -17.00 10.43 -13.89
N ASP A 82 -17.90 11.13 -14.60
CA ASP A 82 -18.20 12.55 -14.43
C ASP A 82 -18.65 12.91 -13.00
N LYS A 83 -19.12 11.93 -12.21
CA LYS A 83 -19.53 12.14 -10.81
C LYS A 83 -18.37 12.26 -9.83
N ILE A 84 -17.14 11.96 -10.27
CA ILE A 84 -15.93 12.17 -9.48
C ILE A 84 -15.60 13.67 -9.51
N ASP A 85 -15.75 14.35 -8.37
CA ASP A 85 -15.49 15.79 -8.27
C ASP A 85 -13.98 16.05 -8.21
N VAL A 86 -13.43 16.62 -9.30
CA VAL A 86 -12.02 17.01 -9.40
C VAL A 86 -11.58 18.03 -8.34
N ARG A 87 -12.54 18.71 -7.69
CA ARG A 87 -12.26 19.67 -6.61
C ARG A 87 -12.15 19.00 -5.23
N TYR A 88 -12.20 17.66 -5.14
CA TYR A 88 -12.18 16.90 -3.89
C TYR A 88 -11.18 17.43 -2.85
N PHE A 89 -9.91 17.59 -3.22
CA PHE A 89 -8.86 18.05 -2.30
C PHE A 89 -8.98 19.52 -1.86
N ARG A 90 -9.82 20.31 -2.54
CA ARG A 90 -10.18 21.67 -2.14
C ARG A 90 -11.42 21.75 -1.27
N ARG A 91 -12.14 20.65 -1.05
CA ARG A 91 -13.26 20.58 -0.11
C ARG A 91 -12.73 20.14 1.27
N GLN A 92 -13.37 19.13 1.86
CA GLN A 92 -12.98 18.46 3.09
C GLN A 92 -12.51 17.02 2.77
N PRO A 93 -11.36 16.86 2.09
CA PRO A 93 -10.86 15.53 1.75
C PRO A 93 -10.55 14.74 3.02
N ARG A 94 -10.84 13.43 3.01
CA ARG A 94 -10.47 12.52 4.09
C ARG A 94 -9.02 12.04 3.97
N VAL A 95 -8.51 11.96 2.75
CA VAL A 95 -7.11 11.58 2.47
C VAL A 95 -6.21 12.80 2.68
N ASP A 96 -5.20 12.64 3.53
CA ASP A 96 -4.16 13.64 3.69
C ASP A 96 -3.12 13.50 2.57
N ILE A 97 -2.87 14.58 1.85
CA ILE A 97 -1.88 14.64 0.76
C ILE A 97 -0.88 15.76 0.99
N LYS A 98 -0.78 16.31 2.20
CA LYS A 98 0.04 17.49 2.47
C LYS A 98 1.49 17.29 2.03
N ASP A 99 2.08 16.17 2.44
CA ASP A 99 3.49 15.83 2.19
C ASP A 99 3.70 15.04 0.88
N GLU A 100 2.64 14.80 0.11
CA GLU A 100 2.72 14.07 -1.15
C GLU A 100 3.31 14.93 -2.28
N THR A 101 4.21 14.39 -3.09
CA THR A 101 4.75 15.10 -4.24
C THR A 101 3.65 15.37 -5.28
N LYS A 102 3.44 16.64 -5.63
CA LYS A 102 2.43 17.02 -6.65
C LYS A 102 3.03 16.89 -8.06
N LEU A 103 2.17 16.60 -9.04
CA LEU A 103 2.60 16.33 -10.42
C LEU A 103 3.35 17.50 -11.08
N ASN A 104 2.92 18.73 -10.82
CA ASN A 104 3.51 19.94 -11.41
C ASN A 104 3.30 21.16 -10.50
N ALA A 105 3.63 21.02 -9.22
CA ALA A 105 3.58 22.11 -8.24
C ALA A 105 4.59 21.84 -7.13
N ASP A 106 5.23 22.89 -6.64
CA ASP A 106 5.98 22.84 -5.39
C ASP A 106 5.03 22.94 -4.17
N GLN A 107 5.59 22.80 -2.97
CA GLN A 107 4.81 22.82 -1.74
C GLN A 107 4.10 24.16 -1.54
N ALA A 108 4.78 25.29 -1.81
CA ALA A 108 4.20 26.62 -1.61
C ALA A 108 2.99 26.87 -2.51
N THR A 109 3.11 26.50 -3.79
CA THR A 109 2.01 26.60 -4.77
C THR A 109 0.85 25.69 -4.38
N ALA A 110 1.13 24.46 -3.94
CA ALA A 110 0.11 23.52 -3.48
C ALA A 110 -0.62 24.04 -2.22
N ASP A 111 0.12 24.52 -1.23
CA ASP A 111 -0.43 25.05 0.01
C ASP A 111 -1.34 26.25 -0.27
N GLU A 112 -0.92 27.20 -1.13
CA GLU A 112 -1.76 28.32 -1.53
C GLU A 112 -3.03 27.83 -2.24
N TYR A 113 -2.91 26.88 -3.17
CA TYR A 113 -4.05 26.36 -3.92
C TYR A 113 -5.09 25.66 -3.02
N TYR A 114 -4.64 24.82 -2.07
CA TYR A 114 -5.52 24.08 -1.17
C TYR A 114 -6.01 24.88 0.03
N SER A 115 -5.39 26.03 0.35
CA SER A 115 -5.90 26.99 1.33
C SER A 115 -7.24 27.60 0.89
N LYS A 116 -7.46 27.73 -0.42
CA LYS A 116 -8.69 28.27 -1.02
C LYS A 116 -9.75 27.16 -1.13
N LYS A 117 -10.50 26.95 -0.05
CA LYS A 117 -11.52 25.91 0.05
C LYS A 117 -12.75 26.17 -0.83
N VAL A 118 -13.38 25.09 -1.27
CA VAL A 118 -14.67 25.07 -1.99
C VAL A 118 -15.73 24.54 -1.04
N GLU A 119 -16.86 25.26 -0.93
CA GLU A 119 -17.97 24.87 -0.07
C GLU A 119 -18.68 23.60 -0.53
N GLY A 120 -19.22 22.86 0.44
CA GLY A 120 -20.05 21.67 0.24
C GLY A 120 -19.29 20.36 0.42
N ASP A 121 -20.05 19.31 0.75
CA ASP A 121 -19.50 17.98 1.02
C ASP A 121 -19.19 17.20 -0.25
N SER A 122 -18.27 16.27 -0.13
CA SER A 122 -17.93 15.33 -1.20
C SER A 122 -18.93 14.17 -1.25
N ASN A 123 -19.32 13.80 -2.46
CA ASN A 123 -20.20 12.64 -2.67
C ASN A 123 -19.44 11.33 -2.43
N PHE A 124 -20.18 10.23 -2.20
CA PHE A 124 -19.59 8.91 -1.95
C PHE A 124 -18.67 8.44 -3.09
N ILE A 125 -19.00 8.74 -4.36
CA ILE A 125 -18.20 8.30 -5.52
C ILE A 125 -16.80 8.92 -5.46
N SER A 126 -16.72 10.22 -5.16
CA SER A 126 -15.46 10.94 -5.03
C SER A 126 -14.66 10.43 -3.83
N GLU A 127 -15.32 10.24 -2.68
CA GLU A 127 -14.67 9.69 -1.49
C GLU A 127 -14.09 8.30 -1.74
N ALA A 128 -14.91 7.39 -2.30
CA ALA A 128 -14.47 6.04 -2.63
C ALA A 128 -13.30 6.10 -3.62
N PHE A 129 -13.39 6.88 -4.70
CA PHE A 129 -12.35 7.00 -5.70
C PHE A 129 -10.99 7.43 -5.12
N PHE A 130 -10.95 8.55 -4.38
CA PHE A 130 -9.69 9.06 -3.86
C PHE A 130 -9.13 8.20 -2.71
N LEU A 131 -9.99 7.59 -1.89
CA LEU A 131 -9.55 6.59 -0.91
C LEU A 131 -8.99 5.33 -1.58
N THR A 132 -9.60 4.86 -2.68
CA THR A 132 -9.10 3.73 -3.46
C THR A 132 -7.73 4.05 -4.07
N LEU A 133 -7.55 5.25 -4.60
CA LEU A 133 -6.25 5.70 -5.12
C LEU A 133 -5.16 5.70 -4.03
N ALA A 134 -5.47 6.25 -2.85
CA ALA A 134 -4.57 6.22 -1.70
C ALA A 134 -4.27 4.77 -1.24
N ALA A 135 -5.29 3.91 -1.22
CA ALA A 135 -5.13 2.50 -0.88
C ALA A 135 -4.25 1.74 -1.88
N HIS A 136 -4.29 2.07 -3.18
CA HIS A 136 -3.35 1.52 -4.16
C HIS A 136 -1.92 2.00 -3.89
N HIS A 137 -1.75 3.30 -3.66
CA HIS A 137 -0.43 3.88 -3.45
C HIS A 137 0.27 3.29 -2.21
N TYR A 138 -0.39 3.30 -1.06
CA TYR A 138 0.17 2.81 0.20
C TYR A 138 0.02 1.29 0.40
N GLY A 139 -0.88 0.63 -0.33
CA GLY A 139 -1.12 -0.81 -0.26
C GLY A 139 -0.41 -1.56 -1.38
N SER A 140 -1.10 -1.72 -2.52
CA SER A 140 -0.65 -2.53 -3.66
C SER A 140 0.72 -2.14 -4.20
N GLU A 141 0.98 -0.84 -4.42
CA GLU A 141 2.25 -0.41 -4.98
C GLU A 141 3.41 -0.56 -3.98
N ALA A 142 3.18 -0.24 -2.70
CA ALA A 142 4.17 -0.46 -1.65
C ALA A 142 4.58 -1.94 -1.56
N LEU A 143 3.58 -2.84 -1.56
CA LEU A 143 3.81 -4.29 -1.59
C LEU A 143 4.58 -4.71 -2.84
N ASN A 144 4.20 -4.22 -4.02
CA ASN A 144 4.91 -4.54 -5.27
C ASN A 144 6.37 -4.07 -5.25
N SER A 145 6.66 -2.92 -4.63
CA SER A 145 8.03 -2.43 -4.43
C SER A 145 8.82 -3.36 -3.50
N GLN A 146 8.23 -3.75 -2.38
CA GLN A 146 8.85 -4.69 -1.42
C GLN A 146 9.13 -6.05 -2.07
N LEU A 147 8.19 -6.60 -2.84
CA LEU A 147 8.40 -7.86 -3.57
C LEU A 147 9.57 -7.78 -4.55
N LYS A 148 9.72 -6.65 -5.26
CA LYS A 148 10.87 -6.42 -6.15
C LYS A 148 12.19 -6.33 -5.40
N ASN A 149 12.19 -5.73 -4.20
CA ASN A 149 13.40 -5.64 -3.37
C ASN A 149 13.78 -7.01 -2.82
N LEU A 150 12.82 -7.77 -2.29
CA LEU A 150 13.03 -9.15 -1.81
C LEU A 150 13.59 -10.06 -2.91
N ASP A 151 13.07 -9.97 -4.14
CA ASP A 151 13.62 -10.73 -5.28
C ASP A 151 15.09 -10.39 -5.56
N ARG A 152 15.47 -9.10 -5.48
CA ARG A 152 16.87 -8.68 -5.64
C ARG A 152 17.74 -9.17 -4.49
N GLU A 153 17.25 -9.07 -3.26
CA GLU A 153 17.96 -9.53 -2.06
C GLU A 153 18.20 -11.04 -2.10
N ILE A 154 17.18 -11.83 -2.46
CA ILE A 154 17.32 -13.29 -2.64
C ILE A 154 18.39 -13.60 -3.68
N LYS A 155 18.39 -12.93 -4.84
CA LYS A 155 19.41 -13.12 -5.88
C LYS A 155 20.81 -12.72 -5.42
N TYR A 156 20.92 -11.64 -4.66
CA TYR A 156 22.19 -11.19 -4.08
C TYR A 156 22.73 -12.21 -3.08
N LEU A 157 21.90 -12.68 -2.15
CA LEU A 157 22.26 -13.68 -1.15
C LEU A 157 22.63 -15.01 -1.80
N ASP A 158 21.86 -15.48 -2.78
CA ASP A 158 22.16 -16.71 -3.53
C ASP A 158 23.53 -16.63 -4.24
N LYS A 159 23.83 -15.49 -4.87
CA LYS A 159 25.15 -15.25 -5.48
C LYS A 159 26.27 -15.25 -4.43
N HIS A 160 26.02 -14.66 -3.26
CA HIS A 160 27.01 -14.59 -2.18
C HIS A 160 27.28 -15.98 -1.59
N ILE A 161 26.24 -16.77 -1.34
CA ILE A 161 26.35 -18.15 -0.86
C ILE A 161 27.16 -18.98 -1.86
N LYS A 162 26.85 -18.91 -3.16
CA LYS A 162 27.62 -19.62 -4.21
C LYS A 162 29.10 -19.21 -4.24
N ALA A 163 29.39 -17.92 -4.07
CA ALA A 163 30.76 -17.43 -4.03
C ALA A 163 31.51 -17.96 -2.80
N MET A 164 30.87 -17.95 -1.63
CA MET A 164 31.42 -18.55 -0.41
C MET A 164 31.70 -20.04 -0.61
N GLU A 165 30.73 -20.80 -1.12
CA GLU A 165 30.88 -22.25 -1.37
C GLU A 165 32.05 -22.56 -2.33
N ALA A 166 32.28 -21.71 -3.34
CA ALA A 166 33.41 -21.86 -4.26
C ALA A 166 34.78 -21.61 -3.60
N GLU A 167 34.83 -20.88 -2.48
CA GLU A 167 36.06 -20.67 -1.69
C GLU A 167 36.33 -21.80 -0.71
N ARG A 168 35.32 -22.60 -0.35
CA ARG A 168 35.43 -23.74 0.59
C ARG A 168 36.61 -24.67 0.31
N PRO A 169 36.91 -25.08 -0.95
CA PRO A 169 38.04 -25.97 -1.23
C PRO A 169 39.41 -25.34 -0.92
N LYS A 170 39.55 -24.01 -0.98
CA LYS A 170 40.81 -23.31 -0.68
C LYS A 170 41.18 -23.41 0.80
N LEU A 171 40.18 -23.61 1.66
CA LEU A 171 40.34 -23.73 3.11
C LEU A 171 40.52 -25.18 3.57
N ALA A 172 40.45 -26.16 2.67
CA ALA A 172 40.50 -27.59 3.00
C ALA A 172 41.78 -28.01 3.75
N ASN A 173 42.90 -27.33 3.48
CA ASN A 173 44.19 -27.64 4.10
C ASN A 173 44.42 -26.93 5.45
N SER A 174 43.45 -26.15 5.93
CA SER A 174 43.55 -25.38 7.17
C SER A 174 42.34 -25.65 8.08
N PRO A 175 42.39 -26.71 8.92
CA PRO A 175 41.23 -27.22 9.65
C PRO A 175 40.53 -26.20 10.55
N HIS A 176 41.30 -25.29 11.19
CA HIS A 176 40.74 -24.24 12.03
C HIS A 176 39.96 -23.20 11.22
N GLN A 177 40.50 -22.77 10.08
CA GLN A 177 39.84 -21.80 9.20
C GLN A 177 38.61 -22.41 8.52
N LEU A 178 38.66 -23.68 8.13
CA LEU A 178 37.52 -24.40 7.58
C LEU A 178 36.37 -24.46 8.60
N ARG A 179 36.65 -24.78 9.87
CA ARG A 179 35.60 -24.85 10.91
C ARG A 179 34.88 -23.50 11.11
N LEU A 180 35.62 -22.39 11.17
CA LEU A 180 35.04 -21.05 11.27
C LEU A 180 34.21 -20.68 10.03
N PHE A 181 34.69 -21.08 8.85
CA PHE A 181 33.99 -20.87 7.59
C PHE A 181 32.65 -21.64 7.56
N GLU A 182 32.63 -22.90 7.97
CA GLU A 182 31.40 -23.72 8.06
C GLU A 182 30.37 -23.10 9.02
N GLU A 183 30.82 -22.61 10.19
CA GLU A 183 29.95 -21.92 11.14
C GLU A 183 29.35 -20.64 10.54
N THR A 184 30.14 -19.91 9.76
CA THR A 184 29.69 -18.69 9.09
C THR A 184 28.71 -19.01 7.96
N LEU A 185 29.00 -20.00 7.11
CA LEU A 185 28.13 -20.44 6.03
C LEU A 185 26.79 -20.95 6.58
N LYS A 186 26.81 -21.71 7.67
CA LYS A 186 25.60 -22.22 8.35
C LYS A 186 24.70 -21.09 8.85
N ARG A 187 25.23 -19.91 9.20
CA ARG A 187 24.43 -18.73 9.57
C ARG A 187 23.79 -18.00 8.39
N HIS A 188 24.26 -18.23 7.16
CA HIS A 188 23.72 -17.60 5.95
C HIS A 188 22.72 -18.49 5.21
N ILE A 189 22.69 -19.80 5.52
CA ILE A 189 21.79 -20.78 4.88
C ILE A 189 20.55 -21.09 5.74
N ASN A 190 20.61 -20.90 7.07
CA ASN A 190 19.47 -21.05 7.98
C ASN A 190 18.80 -19.71 8.25
#